data_AF-S3ABQ2-F1
#
_entry.id   AF-S3ABQ2-F1
#
_cell.length_a   1.000
_cell.length_b   1.000
_cell.length_c   1.000
_cell.angle_alpha   90.00
_cell.angle_beta   90.00
_cell.angle_gamma   90.00
#
_symmetry.space_group_name_H-M   'P 1'
#
loop_
_entity.id
_entity.type
_entity.pdbx_description
1 polymer ?
#
loop_
_entity_poly.entity_id
_entity_poly.type
_entity_poly.pdbx_seq_one_letter_code
_entity_poly.pdbx_strand_id
1 'polypeptide(L)'
;MQGKHGHLSREQKQLALRLHSKGWRLIDIAREIGCTAPMVGRMAREGRHLDGKPFGWEPREGHLTVFDREEILVGLARGDTLTAIARALGRAVSTVSREVKRGGGREEYSAWRAHEDAREQARRPKPFKLDSGRLLEVVTTQLEQLWSPQEIAARLCLEHPDNPEMHVSHETIVVPLKVV
;
A
#
# COMPACT_ATOMS: atom_id res chain seq x y z
N MET A 1 -3.81 -11.55 16.04
CA MET A 1 -2.39 -11.12 16.04
C MET A 1 -2.28 -9.79 16.77
N GLN A 2 -1.46 -9.76 17.82
CA GLN A 2 -1.29 -8.70 18.82
C GLN A 2 -1.19 -7.26 18.28
N GLY A 3 -1.86 -6.35 19.00
CA GLY A 3 -1.58 -4.91 18.92
C GLY A 3 -0.16 -4.60 19.37
N LYS A 4 0.58 -3.90 18.50
CA LYS A 4 1.74 -3.11 18.89
C LYS A 4 1.26 -1.67 19.06
N HIS A 5 1.04 -1.24 20.29
CA HIS A 5 0.98 0.20 20.58
C HIS A 5 2.36 0.81 20.26
N GLY A 6 2.37 1.90 19.50
CA GLY A 6 3.58 2.68 19.26
C GLY A 6 3.22 4.09 18.88
N HIS A 7 3.15 4.40 17.59
CA HIS A 7 2.81 5.74 17.13
C HIS A 7 1.99 5.66 15.85
N LEU A 8 0.82 6.32 15.83
CA LEU A 8 0.10 6.58 14.60
C LEU A 8 1.00 7.39 13.66
N SER A 9 1.04 7.00 12.39
CA SER A 9 1.73 7.77 11.36
C SER A 9 1.13 9.17 11.27
N ARG A 10 1.92 10.15 10.80
CA ARG A 10 1.43 11.53 10.57
C ARG A 10 0.20 11.54 9.68
N GLU A 11 0.24 10.69 8.65
CA GLU A 11 -0.84 10.39 7.71
C GLU A 11 -2.10 9.90 8.43
N GLN A 12 -2.02 8.83 9.24
CA GLN A 12 -3.17 8.33 10.02
C GLN A 12 -3.78 9.42 10.92
N LYS A 13 -2.93 10.27 11.52
CA LYS A 13 -3.40 11.36 12.37
C LYS A 13 -4.17 12.42 11.58
N GLN A 14 -3.69 12.79 10.40
CA GLN A 14 -4.38 13.73 9.50
C GLN A 14 -5.73 13.19 9.03
N LEU A 15 -5.81 11.91 8.65
CA LEU A 15 -7.07 11.27 8.25
C LEU A 15 -8.08 11.27 9.39
N ALA A 16 -7.66 10.86 10.59
CA ALA A 16 -8.53 10.83 11.75
C ALA A 16 -9.14 12.20 12.07
N LEU A 17 -8.33 13.26 12.02
CA LEU A 17 -8.79 14.63 12.29
C LEU A 17 -9.77 15.12 11.20
N ARG A 18 -9.54 14.81 9.92
CA ARG A 18 -10.45 15.16 8.83
C ARG A 18 -11.76 14.39 8.87
N LEU A 19 -11.75 13.11 9.24
CA LEU A 19 -12.99 12.35 9.44
C LEU A 19 -13.76 12.91 10.65
N HIS A 20 -13.05 13.25 11.73
CA HIS A 20 -13.68 13.85 12.90
C HIS A 20 -14.33 15.21 12.58
N SER A 21 -13.66 16.08 11.81
CA SER A 21 -14.25 17.36 11.38
C SER A 21 -15.46 17.19 10.47
N LYS A 22 -15.58 16.05 9.77
CA LYS A 22 -16.76 15.64 8.99
C LYS A 22 -17.88 15.02 9.84
N GLY A 23 -17.74 15.01 11.17
CA GLY A 23 -18.76 14.52 12.11
C GLY A 23 -18.70 13.02 12.40
N TRP A 24 -17.63 12.32 11.99
CA TRP A 24 -17.50 10.89 12.28
C TRP A 24 -17.27 10.64 13.77
N ARG A 25 -17.87 9.55 14.27
CA ARG A 25 -17.70 9.11 15.66
C ARG A 25 -16.31 8.54 15.86
N LEU A 26 -15.73 8.79 17.04
CA LEU A 26 -14.37 8.34 17.39
C LEU A 26 -14.18 6.82 17.24
N ILE A 27 -15.23 6.03 17.50
CA ILE A 27 -15.19 4.57 17.36
C ILE A 27 -15.09 4.14 15.89
N ASP A 28 -15.81 4.83 15.00
CA ASP A 28 -15.79 4.52 13.57
C ASP A 28 -14.46 4.95 12.95
N ILE A 29 -13.92 6.11 13.37
CA ILE A 29 -12.57 6.55 12.99
C ILE A 29 -11.52 5.55 13.47
N ALA A 30 -11.62 5.09 14.72
CA ALA A 30 -10.67 4.14 15.28
C ALA A 30 -10.67 2.81 14.51
N ARG A 31 -11.86 2.33 14.10
CA ARG A 31 -11.99 1.17 13.21
C ARG A 31 -11.34 1.42 11.85
N GLU A 32 -11.58 2.59 11.27
CA GLU A 32 -11.05 2.99 9.95
C GLU A 32 -9.51 2.98 9.89
N ILE A 33 -8.84 3.44 10.95
CA ILE A 33 -7.37 3.54 10.98
C ILE A 33 -6.70 2.41 11.78
N GLY A 34 -7.46 1.41 12.27
CA GLY A 34 -6.94 0.29 13.04
C GLY A 34 -6.37 0.68 14.41
N CYS A 35 -6.97 1.64 15.11
CA CYS A 35 -6.51 2.11 16.42
C CYS A 35 -7.62 2.06 17.49
N THR A 36 -7.35 2.61 18.69
CA THR A 36 -8.33 2.66 19.79
C THR A 36 -9.06 4.01 19.84
N ALA A 37 -10.37 4.02 20.15
CA ALA A 37 -11.16 5.25 20.23
C ALA A 37 -10.61 6.32 21.21
N PRO A 38 -10.04 5.96 22.38
CA PRO A 38 -9.38 6.94 23.25
C PRO A 38 -8.17 7.63 22.60
N MET A 39 -7.47 6.95 21.69
CA MET A 39 -6.35 7.54 20.94
C MET A 39 -6.85 8.66 20.01
N VAL A 40 -7.91 8.39 19.26
CA VAL A 40 -8.56 9.40 18.40
C VAL A 40 -9.08 10.57 19.23
N GLY A 41 -9.69 10.29 20.39
CA GLY A 41 -10.15 11.34 21.31
C GLY A 41 -9.03 12.18 21.92
N ARG A 42 -7.83 11.62 22.12
CA ARG A 42 -6.64 12.40 22.52
C ARG A 42 -6.18 13.31 21.38
N MET A 43 -6.12 12.80 20.15
CA MET A 43 -5.71 13.56 18.97
C MET A 43 -6.65 14.73 18.69
N ALA A 44 -7.96 14.50 18.75
CA ALA A 44 -8.97 15.54 18.53
C ALA A 44 -8.86 16.69 19.55
N ARG A 45 -8.56 16.38 20.82
CA ARG A 45 -8.37 17.38 21.89
C ARG A 45 -7.07 18.17 21.74
N GLU A 46 -6.00 17.51 21.31
CA GLU A 46 -4.71 18.18 21.13
C GLU A 46 -4.72 19.12 19.92
N GLY A 47 -5.55 18.86 18.91
CA GLY A 47 -5.70 19.73 17.72
C GLY A 47 -4.44 19.84 16.84
N ARG A 48 -3.38 19.10 17.20
CA ARG A 48 -2.12 19.01 16.45
C ARG A 48 -2.28 17.99 15.32
N HIS A 49 -1.41 18.05 14.31
CA HIS A 49 -1.30 17.08 13.20
C HIS A 49 -2.20 17.33 11.96
N LEU A 50 -2.82 18.50 11.80
CA LEU A 50 -3.32 18.96 10.49
C LEU A 50 -2.20 19.72 9.79
N ASP A 51 -1.43 19.02 8.97
CA ASP A 51 -0.48 19.68 8.09
C ASP A 51 -1.15 19.81 6.74
N GLY A 52 -1.20 21.01 6.15
CA GLY A 52 -1.78 21.24 4.82
C GLY A 52 -1.06 20.52 3.67
N LYS A 53 -0.15 19.58 3.97
CA LYS A 53 0.53 18.74 2.99
C LYS A 53 -0.28 17.46 2.79
N PRO A 54 -0.54 17.04 1.54
CA PRO A 54 -1.15 15.75 1.27
C PRO A 54 -0.27 14.62 1.83
N PHE A 55 -0.88 13.44 1.98
CA PHE A 55 -0.18 12.20 2.33
C PHE A 55 1.08 12.12 1.46
N GLY A 56 2.21 11.65 2.00
CA GLY A 56 3.53 11.74 1.35
C GLY A 56 3.68 10.98 0.02
N TRP A 57 2.57 10.54 -0.55
CA TRP A 57 2.40 10.04 -1.90
C TRP A 57 1.15 10.66 -2.52
N GLU A 58 1.31 11.33 -3.66
CA GLU A 58 0.21 11.83 -4.47
C GLU A 58 0.02 10.95 -5.71
N PRO A 59 -1.18 10.39 -5.93
CA PRO A 59 -1.47 9.62 -7.13
C PRO A 59 -1.31 10.46 -8.41
N ARG A 60 -0.99 9.80 -9.52
CA ARG A 60 -0.96 10.45 -10.84
C ARG A 60 -2.31 11.04 -11.20
N GLU A 61 -2.30 12.05 -12.06
CA GLU A 61 -3.51 12.66 -12.60
C GLU A 61 -4.48 11.61 -13.15
N GLY A 62 -5.77 11.75 -12.83
CA GLY A 62 -6.82 10.79 -13.18
C GLY A 62 -7.03 9.64 -12.19
N HIS A 63 -6.13 9.43 -11.21
CA HIS A 63 -6.35 8.48 -10.12
C HIS A 63 -7.05 9.13 -8.92
N LEU A 64 -7.72 8.31 -8.10
CA LEU A 64 -8.35 8.78 -6.86
C LEU A 64 -7.29 9.14 -5.83
N THR A 65 -7.42 10.32 -5.25
CA THR A 65 -6.62 10.83 -4.12
C THR A 65 -7.08 10.25 -2.78
N VAL A 66 -6.39 10.58 -1.69
CA VAL A 66 -6.89 10.25 -0.34
C VAL A 66 -8.18 11.02 -0.03
N PHE A 67 -8.29 12.27 -0.47
CA PHE A 67 -9.49 13.09 -0.31
C PHE A 67 -10.68 12.48 -1.06
N ASP A 68 -10.45 12.02 -2.29
CA ASP A 68 -11.50 11.34 -3.06
C ASP A 68 -12.01 10.10 -2.31
N ARG A 69 -11.10 9.28 -1.77
CA ARG A 69 -11.46 8.08 -1.01
C ARG A 69 -12.18 8.38 0.29
N GLU A 70 -11.83 9.46 0.98
CA GLU A 70 -12.56 9.91 2.16
C GLU A 70 -13.98 10.34 1.83
N GLU A 71 -14.19 11.08 0.75
CA GLU A 71 -15.53 11.45 0.31
C GLU A 71 -16.34 10.22 -0.11
N ILE A 72 -15.71 9.21 -0.72
CA ILE A 72 -16.35 7.91 -0.96
C ILE A 72 -16.79 7.29 0.38
N LEU A 73 -15.89 7.17 1.34
CA LEU A 73 -16.19 6.59 2.66
C LEU A 73 -17.33 7.36 3.37
N VAL A 74 -17.27 8.68 3.38
CA VAL A 74 -18.28 9.58 3.96
C VAL A 74 -19.62 9.41 3.28
N GLY A 75 -19.67 9.41 1.94
CA GLY A 75 -20.92 9.21 1.19
C GLY A 75 -21.51 7.82 1.41
N LEU A 76 -20.68 6.78 1.47
CA LEU A 76 -21.13 5.42 1.77
C LEU A 76 -21.76 5.33 3.16
N ALA A 77 -21.14 5.94 4.18
CA ALA A 77 -21.68 5.97 5.54
C ALA A 77 -23.00 6.76 5.64
N ARG A 78 -23.20 7.78 4.79
CA ARG A 78 -24.44 8.57 4.74
C ARG A 78 -25.62 7.88 4.05
N GLY A 79 -25.38 6.74 3.38
CA GLY A 79 -26.43 6.11 2.56
C GLY A 79 -26.47 6.57 1.10
N ASP A 80 -25.50 7.39 0.65
CA ASP A 80 -25.50 7.94 -0.71
C ASP A 80 -25.34 6.84 -1.77
N THR A 81 -25.86 7.11 -2.96
CA THR A 81 -25.66 6.24 -4.13
C THR A 81 -24.28 6.46 -4.73
N LEU A 82 -23.70 5.43 -5.37
CA LEU A 82 -22.41 5.55 -6.06
C LEU A 82 -22.43 6.67 -7.13
N THR A 83 -23.59 6.90 -7.75
CA THR A 83 -23.79 7.98 -8.72
C THR A 83 -23.70 9.36 -8.07
N ALA A 84 -24.31 9.56 -6.89
CA ALA A 84 -24.23 10.82 -6.15
C ALA A 84 -22.80 11.11 -5.70
N ILE A 85 -22.11 10.09 -5.16
CA ILE A 85 -20.71 10.17 -4.75
C ILE A 85 -19.81 10.53 -5.94
N ALA A 86 -19.97 9.84 -7.07
CA ALA A 86 -19.19 10.10 -8.28
C ALA A 86 -19.40 11.52 -8.82
N ARG A 87 -20.65 12.02 -8.80
CA ARG A 87 -20.98 13.39 -9.19
C ARG A 87 -20.30 14.42 -8.29
N ALA A 88 -20.36 14.22 -6.97
CA ALA A 88 -19.72 15.12 -6.00
C ALA A 88 -18.19 15.19 -6.20
N LEU A 89 -17.57 14.07 -6.59
CA LEU A 89 -16.14 13.96 -6.87
C LEU A 89 -15.73 14.45 -8.28
N GLY A 90 -16.68 14.71 -9.17
CA GLY A 90 -16.37 14.95 -10.59
C GLY A 90 -15.72 13.76 -11.28
N ARG A 91 -16.06 12.52 -10.87
CA ARG A 91 -15.50 11.27 -11.40
C ARG A 91 -16.56 10.42 -12.08
N ALA A 92 -16.11 9.50 -12.94
CA ALA A 92 -17.01 8.50 -13.53
C ALA A 92 -17.56 7.54 -12.46
N VAL A 93 -18.84 7.18 -12.57
CA VAL A 93 -19.49 6.21 -11.67
C VAL A 93 -18.77 4.87 -11.67
N SER A 94 -18.25 4.44 -12.82
CA SER A 94 -17.47 3.21 -12.95
C SER A 94 -16.17 3.22 -12.15
N THR A 95 -15.58 4.40 -11.91
CA THR A 95 -14.37 4.55 -11.09
C THR A 95 -14.70 4.34 -9.62
N VAL A 96 -15.75 5.00 -9.12
CA VAL A 96 -16.21 4.83 -7.73
C VAL A 96 -16.69 3.40 -7.49
N SER A 97 -17.46 2.82 -8.41
CA SER A 97 -17.92 1.42 -8.30
C SER A 97 -16.76 0.43 -8.21
N ARG A 98 -15.75 0.54 -9.07
CA ARG A 98 -14.56 -0.33 -9.03
C ARG A 98 -13.76 -0.13 -7.75
N GLU A 99 -13.61 1.11 -7.29
CA GLU A 99 -12.93 1.42 -6.03
C GLU A 99 -13.61 0.72 -4.85
N VAL A 100 -14.94 0.91 -4.71
CA VAL A 100 -15.72 0.34 -3.61
C VAL A 100 -15.75 -1.17 -3.69
N LYS A 101 -15.91 -1.75 -4.89
CA LYS A 101 -15.86 -3.20 -5.09
C LYS A 101 -14.51 -3.80 -4.69
N ARG A 102 -13.39 -3.15 -5.05
CA ARG A 102 -12.05 -3.59 -4.67
C ARG A 102 -11.83 -3.48 -3.15
N GLY A 103 -12.40 -2.46 -2.52
CA GLY A 103 -12.33 -2.24 -1.07
C GLY A 103 -13.31 -3.06 -0.22
N GLY A 104 -13.84 -4.19 -0.71
CA GLY A 104 -14.72 -5.07 0.06
C GLY A 104 -16.21 -4.71 0.01
N GLY A 105 -16.61 -3.75 -0.83
CA GLY A 105 -17.99 -3.30 -0.93
C GLY A 105 -18.38 -2.26 0.11
N ARG A 106 -19.67 -1.91 0.18
CA ARG A 106 -20.15 -0.77 0.99
C ARG A 106 -19.90 -0.91 2.49
N GLU A 107 -20.03 -2.13 3.01
CA GLU A 107 -19.98 -2.40 4.45
C GLU A 107 -18.55 -2.47 4.99
N GLU A 108 -17.59 -2.87 4.15
CA GLU A 108 -16.19 -3.08 4.51
C GLU A 108 -15.25 -2.00 3.97
N TYR A 109 -15.76 -1.03 3.21
CA TYR A 109 -14.95 0.00 2.57
C TYR A 109 -14.16 0.81 3.61
N SER A 110 -12.84 0.88 3.41
CA SER A 110 -11.93 1.73 4.17
C SER A 110 -11.14 2.61 3.22
N ALA A 111 -11.19 3.93 3.45
CA ALA A 111 -10.41 4.91 2.72
C ALA A 111 -8.91 4.78 3.00
N TRP A 112 -8.53 4.47 4.24
CA TRP A 112 -7.14 4.26 4.65
C TRP A 112 -6.53 3.08 3.92
N ARG A 113 -7.15 1.89 4.04
CA ARG A 113 -6.67 0.67 3.38
C ARG A 113 -6.62 0.84 1.87
N ALA A 114 -7.68 1.38 1.26
CA ALA A 114 -7.72 1.59 -0.18
C ALA A 114 -6.64 2.57 -0.69
N HIS A 115 -6.24 3.54 0.14
CA HIS A 115 -5.15 4.46 -0.19
C HIS A 115 -3.77 3.79 -0.05
N GLU A 116 -3.54 3.03 1.04
CA GLU A 116 -2.31 2.26 1.24
C GLU A 116 -2.12 1.21 0.14
N ASP A 117 -3.16 0.44 -0.20
CA ASP A 117 -3.13 -0.55 -1.28
C ASP A 117 -2.77 0.10 -2.62
N ALA A 118 -3.35 1.26 -2.92
CA ALA A 118 -3.06 1.99 -4.14
C ALA A 118 -1.61 2.52 -4.16
N ARG A 119 -1.10 2.95 -3.01
CA ARG A 119 0.30 3.39 -2.85
C ARG A 119 1.27 2.23 -3.07
N GLU A 120 0.97 1.06 -2.51
CA GLU A 120 1.78 -0.15 -2.67
C GLU A 120 1.77 -0.61 -4.13
N GLN A 121 0.60 -0.67 -4.77
CA GLN A 121 0.48 -1.02 -6.19
C GLN A 121 1.22 -0.01 -7.09
N ALA A 122 1.20 1.28 -6.74
CA ALA A 122 1.91 2.32 -7.49
C ALA A 122 3.44 2.20 -7.38
N ARG A 123 3.97 1.58 -6.32
CA ARG A 123 5.41 1.29 -6.21
C ARG A 123 5.86 0.27 -7.26
N ARG A 124 4.94 -0.59 -7.74
CA ARG A 124 5.12 -1.60 -8.79
C ARG A 124 6.52 -2.22 -8.78
N PRO A 125 6.96 -2.86 -7.66
CA PRO A 125 8.22 -3.60 -7.68
C PRO A 125 8.12 -4.66 -8.78
N LYS A 126 9.01 -4.60 -9.77
CA LYS A 126 9.12 -5.70 -10.72
C LYS A 126 9.53 -6.93 -9.92
N PRO A 127 8.87 -8.09 -10.08
CA PRO A 127 9.36 -9.31 -9.47
C PRO A 127 10.82 -9.49 -9.93
N PHE A 128 11.74 -9.49 -8.98
CA PHE A 128 13.13 -9.74 -9.29
C PHE A 128 13.25 -11.22 -9.70
N LYS A 129 14.11 -11.51 -10.67
CA LYS A 129 14.31 -12.90 -11.12
C LYS A 129 14.84 -13.81 -9.98
N LEU A 130 15.37 -13.19 -8.92
CA LEU A 130 15.83 -13.81 -7.68
C LEU A 130 14.89 -13.52 -6.48
N ASP A 131 13.59 -13.43 -6.70
CA ASP A 131 12.62 -13.16 -5.61
C ASP A 131 12.11 -14.45 -4.94
N SER A 132 11.94 -15.53 -5.71
CA SER A 132 11.57 -16.85 -5.18
C SER A 132 11.82 -17.97 -6.20
N GLY A 133 11.93 -19.22 -5.71
CA GLY A 133 11.99 -20.43 -6.53
C GLY A 133 13.39 -21.02 -6.73
N ARG A 134 13.47 -22.04 -7.59
CA ARG A 134 14.66 -22.89 -7.81
C ARG A 134 15.93 -22.10 -8.14
N LEU A 135 15.81 -21.01 -8.89
CA LEU A 135 16.96 -20.18 -9.27
C LEU A 135 17.58 -19.46 -8.06
N LEU A 136 16.76 -18.99 -7.11
CA LEU A 136 17.25 -18.39 -5.87
C LEU A 136 17.99 -19.43 -5.03
N GLU A 137 17.42 -20.62 -4.84
CA GLU A 137 18.05 -21.72 -4.09
C GLU A 137 19.44 -22.06 -4.64
N VAL A 138 19.56 -22.21 -5.96
CA VAL A 138 20.83 -22.52 -6.62
C VAL A 138 21.84 -21.40 -6.44
N VAL A 139 21.45 -20.13 -6.63
CA VAL A 139 22.34 -18.98 -6.43
C VAL A 139 22.78 -18.86 -4.98
N THR A 140 21.87 -19.02 -4.00
CA THR A 140 22.18 -18.98 -2.57
C THR A 140 23.17 -20.08 -2.18
N THR A 141 22.93 -21.32 -2.61
CA THR A 141 23.85 -22.44 -2.33
C THR A 141 25.24 -22.23 -2.94
N GLN A 142 25.34 -21.65 -4.15
CA GLN A 142 26.63 -21.36 -4.76
C GLN A 142 27.35 -20.18 -4.08
N LEU A 143 26.62 -19.17 -3.61
CA LEU A 143 27.18 -18.08 -2.80
C LEU A 143 27.70 -18.58 -1.44
N GLU A 144 26.98 -19.50 -0.78
CA GLU A 144 27.45 -20.14 0.47
C GLU A 144 28.74 -20.95 0.28
N GLN A 145 28.96 -21.46 -0.94
CA GLN A 145 30.21 -22.12 -1.33
C GLN A 145 31.33 -21.14 -1.75
N LEU A 146 31.13 -19.83 -1.53
CA LEU A 146 32.07 -18.75 -1.83
C LEU A 146 32.36 -18.54 -3.32
N TRP A 147 31.43 -18.93 -4.20
CA TRP A 147 31.56 -18.64 -5.64
C TRP A 147 31.29 -17.17 -5.92
N SER A 148 32.02 -16.59 -6.86
CA SER A 148 31.78 -15.21 -7.28
C SER A 148 30.50 -15.08 -8.12
N PRO A 149 29.81 -13.92 -8.08
CA PRO A 149 28.64 -13.66 -8.91
C PRO A 149 28.85 -13.90 -10.42
N GLN A 150 30.06 -13.63 -10.92
CA GLN A 150 30.45 -13.88 -12.31
C GLN A 150 30.53 -15.38 -12.62
N GLU A 151 31.11 -16.18 -11.72
CA GLU A 151 31.20 -17.63 -11.88
C GLU A 151 29.83 -18.28 -11.83
N ILE A 152 28.97 -17.86 -10.90
CA ILE A 152 27.59 -18.34 -10.77
C ILE A 152 26.79 -18.08 -12.05
N ALA A 153 26.84 -16.84 -12.57
CA ALA A 153 26.13 -16.46 -13.80
C ALA A 153 26.62 -17.27 -15.02
N ALA A 154 27.94 -17.43 -15.17
CA ALA A 154 28.52 -18.20 -16.26
C ALA A 154 28.14 -19.69 -16.17
N ARG A 155 28.16 -20.25 -14.96
CA ARG A 155 27.82 -21.64 -14.70
C ARG A 155 26.36 -21.94 -15.02
N LEU A 156 25.45 -21.07 -14.59
CA LEU A 156 24.02 -21.20 -14.88
C LEU A 156 23.73 -21.20 -16.39
N CYS A 157 24.48 -20.43 -17.19
CA CYS A 157 24.35 -20.45 -18.65
C CYS A 157 24.83 -21.78 -19.27
N LEU A 158 25.87 -22.39 -18.70
CA LEU A 158 26.43 -23.66 -19.17
C LEU A 158 25.60 -24.88 -18.76
N GLU A 159 25.04 -24.88 -17.54
CA GLU A 159 24.27 -26.01 -17.01
C GLU A 159 22.81 -26.02 -17.49
N HIS A 160 22.30 -24.86 -17.92
CA HIS A 160 20.91 -24.70 -18.35
C HIS A 160 20.79 -24.04 -19.74
N PRO A 161 21.45 -24.52 -20.80
CA PRO A 161 21.48 -23.84 -22.10
C PRO A 161 20.08 -23.63 -22.70
N ASP A 162 19.16 -24.58 -22.49
CA ASP A 162 17.78 -24.54 -23.02
C ASP A 162 16.75 -23.93 -22.07
N ASN A 163 17.16 -23.44 -20.89
CA ASN A 163 16.25 -22.86 -19.91
C ASN A 163 16.63 -21.41 -19.52
N PRO A 164 16.15 -20.42 -20.30
CA PRO A 164 16.42 -19.01 -20.05
C PRO A 164 15.93 -18.50 -18.69
N GLU A 165 14.95 -19.15 -18.05
CA GLU A 165 14.49 -18.79 -16.70
C GLU A 165 15.55 -19.04 -15.64
N MET A 166 16.51 -19.93 -15.89
CA MET A 166 17.64 -20.20 -15.00
C MET A 166 18.83 -19.25 -15.21
N HIS A 167 18.79 -18.37 -16.22
CA HIS A 167 19.89 -17.46 -16.52
C HIS A 167 19.76 -16.13 -15.79
N VAL A 168 20.79 -15.69 -15.08
CA VAL A 168 20.84 -14.37 -14.43
C VAL A 168 22.15 -13.67 -14.72
N SER A 169 22.14 -12.33 -14.79
CA SER A 169 23.38 -11.57 -14.86
C SER A 169 24.06 -11.54 -13.50
N HIS A 170 25.39 -11.45 -13.48
CA HIS A 170 26.15 -11.29 -12.25
C HIS A 170 25.76 -10.00 -11.48
N GLU A 171 25.35 -8.94 -12.16
CA GLU A 171 24.77 -7.75 -11.52
C GLU A 171 23.50 -8.10 -10.74
N THR A 172 22.63 -8.95 -11.30
CA THR A 172 21.41 -9.41 -10.63
C THR A 172 21.71 -10.18 -9.35
N ILE A 173 22.84 -10.89 -9.27
CA ILE A 173 23.31 -11.62 -8.07
C ILE A 173 23.95 -10.66 -7.05
N VAL A 174 24.60 -9.58 -7.50
CA VAL A 174 25.22 -8.56 -6.63
C VAL A 174 24.18 -7.67 -5.94
N VAL A 175 23.08 -7.32 -6.61
CA VAL A 175 22.03 -6.44 -6.05
C VAL A 175 21.43 -6.98 -4.73
N PRO A 176 21.01 -8.25 -4.59
CA PRO A 176 20.47 -8.76 -3.33
C PRO A 176 21.50 -8.85 -2.19
N LEU A 177 22.81 -8.81 -2.49
CA LEU A 177 23.87 -8.85 -1.48
C LEU A 177 24.03 -7.53 -0.68
N LYS A 178 23.40 -6.43 -1.13
CA LYS A 178 23.52 -5.10 -0.50
C LYS A 178 22.51 -4.82 0.62
N VAL A 179 21.68 -5.80 1.01
CA VAL A 179 20.69 -5.63 2.07
C VAL A 179 20.82 -6.77 3.07
N VAL A 180 21.72 -6.59 4.03
CA VAL A 180 21.78 -7.35 5.29
C VAL A 180 21.63 -6.34 6.42
#